data_AF-A0A7M5VGA3-F1
#
_entry.id   AF-A0A7M5VGA3-F1
#
_cell.length_a   1.000
_cell.length_b   1.000
_cell.length_c   1.000
_cell.angle_alpha   90.00
_cell.angle_beta   90.00
_cell.angle_gamma   90.00
#
_symmetry.space_group_name_H-M   'P 1'
#
loop_
_entity.id
_entity.type
_entity.pdbx_description
1 polymer ?
#
loop_
_entity_poly.entity_id
_entity_poly.type
_entity_poly.pdbx_seq_one_letter_code
_entity_poly.pdbx_strand_id
1 'polypeptide(L)'
;MLSGAFYGSDAHYRTTKFTSSTINHVDKLNNVENEEVIFCSLLDTNGKEVKAYLTSKRFIWDVTFIHPTTRKPKTIHHDVELNNIIIAQYERGFHKKAPQNEIELFPTQYFSVHYCRKIKGNKLKHHHVVFQAKESEICKSWVDSIKSTIKRYTSRPEKLLVFINPVGGKKEAEKIFQSKVEPLFYLAKVNYDIVITERMNHAKDYLCEEDISSYDGVISVGGDGMFSEVMNGVLKYEEEQHQIITSSRTNKPIIMGIIPAGSTDTVIYCTTGCNDPVTAALQIVLGDELPMDVCSVWHDDDLFKYSISLMAYGYFGDIIRESEKLRWIGPKRYDFAGFKRFMVNKSYEGEVTFRSANPPQIISAQQEQCKQGCKRCSTFVDDEDTQGEWQTISGRFISVLAANISCRCAKSSTGISPHAHIGDGEIDLILVRKTTRANYLHHLIKISEKTTDNFDFSFIEVHRVKEFRFRPLNSTSITMSELENRADISPINTRKNGEKSDNGTENEKIFTIFDDRKTTLEVPDPDYIRLRTLNGSRNSLSSNSSTSSDTSVWNVDGELVEYPELHFKVHRQLIRVYARGIEDD
;
A
#
# COMPACT_ATOMS: atom_id res chain seq x y z
N MET A 1 -56.72 68.46 -0.88
CA MET A 1 -55.69 68.71 -1.91
C MET A 1 -55.24 67.33 -2.37
N LEU A 2 -55.88 66.74 -3.38
CA LEU A 2 -55.45 66.76 -4.81
C LEU A 2 -53.98 66.32 -4.95
N SER A 3 -53.55 65.34 -5.74
CA SER A 3 -54.09 64.50 -6.83
C SER A 3 -52.99 63.44 -7.15
N GLY A 4 -53.27 62.16 -7.47
CA GLY A 4 -53.37 61.63 -8.86
C GLY A 4 -52.00 61.53 -9.59
N ALA A 5 -51.57 60.47 -10.29
CA ALA A 5 -52.21 59.26 -10.80
C ALA A 5 -51.16 58.28 -11.41
N PHE A 6 -51.46 56.97 -11.38
CA PHE A 6 -51.27 55.87 -12.36
C PHE A 6 -50.12 55.93 -13.41
N TYR A 7 -49.38 54.85 -13.71
CA TYR A 7 -49.82 53.54 -14.23
C TYR A 7 -48.81 52.41 -13.93
N GLY A 8 -49.29 51.19 -13.71
CA GLY A 8 -48.47 49.96 -13.60
C GLY A 8 -48.71 48.97 -14.74
N SER A 9 -48.03 47.82 -14.67
CA SER A 9 -48.57 46.51 -15.08
C SER A 9 -47.69 45.37 -14.56
N ASP A 10 -48.29 44.56 -13.68
CA ASP A 10 -47.83 43.28 -13.16
C ASP A 10 -47.64 42.21 -14.24
N ALA A 11 -46.66 41.32 -14.02
CA ALA A 11 -46.72 39.95 -14.51
C ALA A 11 -46.32 38.98 -13.38
N HIS A 12 -47.36 38.43 -12.75
CA HIS A 12 -47.32 37.34 -11.79
C HIS A 12 -46.51 36.13 -12.28
N TYR A 13 -45.45 35.74 -11.55
CA TYR A 13 -44.91 34.38 -11.65
C TYR A 13 -45.84 33.42 -10.92
N ARG A 14 -46.57 32.62 -11.71
CA ARG A 14 -47.36 31.47 -11.23
C ARG A 14 -46.42 30.42 -10.65
N THR A 15 -46.49 30.21 -9.34
CA THR A 15 -46.13 28.94 -8.69
C THR A 15 -47.14 27.88 -9.11
N THR A 16 -46.79 27.07 -10.11
CA THR A 16 -47.53 25.85 -10.44
C THR A 16 -47.14 24.74 -9.46
N LYS A 17 -47.99 24.51 -8.46
CA LYS A 17 -48.06 23.21 -7.77
C LYS A 17 -48.48 22.17 -8.80
N PHE A 18 -47.59 21.25 -9.16
CA PHE A 18 -47.98 20.05 -9.92
C PHE A 18 -48.48 18.98 -8.95
N THR A 19 -49.75 18.65 -9.12
CA THR A 19 -50.47 17.59 -8.43
C THR A 19 -49.97 16.21 -8.87
N SER A 20 -49.92 15.31 -7.88
CA SER A 20 -49.73 13.87 -7.98
C SER A 20 -50.55 13.21 -9.10
N SER A 21 -49.87 12.77 -10.15
CA SER A 21 -50.27 11.59 -10.95
C SER A 21 -49.16 11.21 -11.93
N THR A 22 -48.28 10.29 -11.51
CA THR A 22 -47.82 9.09 -12.25
C THR A 22 -46.75 8.43 -11.37
N ILE A 23 -47.22 7.82 -10.30
CA ILE A 23 -46.46 6.82 -9.53
C ILE A 23 -46.42 5.57 -10.41
N ASN A 24 -45.23 5.17 -10.85
CA ASN A 24 -44.78 3.77 -11.03
C ASN A 24 -43.45 3.74 -11.79
N HIS A 25 -42.36 4.03 -11.08
CA HIS A 25 -41.03 3.39 -11.15
C HIS A 25 -39.99 4.24 -10.38
N VAL A 26 -40.30 4.53 -9.13
CA VAL A 26 -39.43 5.22 -8.18
C VAL A 26 -39.07 4.21 -7.09
N ASP A 27 -38.07 3.36 -7.38
CA ASP A 27 -37.50 2.44 -6.37
C ASP A 27 -35.96 2.54 -6.28
N LYS A 28 -35.37 3.64 -6.77
CA LYS A 28 -33.93 3.95 -6.57
C LYS A 28 -33.61 5.42 -6.27
N LEU A 29 -34.59 6.24 -5.90
CA LEU A 29 -34.40 7.67 -5.59
C LEU A 29 -34.45 8.03 -4.09
N ASN A 30 -34.60 7.05 -3.19
CA ASN A 30 -34.69 7.33 -1.74
C ASN A 30 -33.39 7.81 -1.06
N ASN A 31 -32.31 8.08 -1.81
CA ASN A 31 -31.04 8.59 -1.25
C ASN A 31 -30.66 10.01 -1.70
N VAL A 32 -31.48 10.70 -2.52
CA VAL A 32 -31.19 12.07 -2.98
C VAL A 32 -32.06 13.13 -2.28
N GLU A 33 -33.09 12.73 -1.52
CA GLU A 33 -34.07 13.66 -0.94
C GLU A 33 -33.52 14.60 0.17
N ASN A 34 -32.29 14.39 0.66
CA ASN A 34 -31.69 15.19 1.74
C ASN A 34 -30.39 15.91 1.37
N GLU A 35 -29.94 15.89 0.10
CA GLU A 35 -28.71 16.58 -0.31
C GLU A 35 -29.00 17.91 -1.02
N GLU A 36 -28.47 19.01 -0.48
CA GLU A 36 -28.61 20.34 -1.08
C GLU A 36 -27.90 20.41 -2.45
N VAL A 37 -28.64 20.83 -3.47
CA VAL A 37 -28.11 21.04 -4.82
C VAL A 37 -27.36 22.37 -4.84
N ILE A 38 -26.04 22.28 -5.04
CA ILE A 38 -25.13 23.43 -5.11
C ILE A 38 -25.21 24.10 -6.48
N PHE A 39 -25.29 23.30 -7.54
CA PHE A 39 -25.28 23.80 -8.91
C PHE A 39 -26.05 22.86 -9.84
N CYS A 40 -26.78 23.41 -10.80
CA CYS A 40 -27.45 22.62 -11.82
C CYS A 40 -27.58 23.37 -13.14
N SER A 41 -27.46 22.67 -14.25
CA SER A 41 -27.72 23.23 -15.58
C SER A 41 -28.07 22.12 -16.58
N LEU A 42 -28.55 22.53 -17.75
CA LEU A 42 -28.58 21.65 -18.92
C LEU A 42 -27.19 21.66 -19.56
N LEU A 43 -26.70 20.48 -19.93
CA LEU A 43 -25.42 20.25 -20.59
C LEU A 43 -25.64 19.34 -21.80
N ASP A 44 -24.70 19.30 -22.73
CA ASP A 44 -24.64 18.27 -23.77
C ASP A 44 -23.47 17.32 -23.50
N THR A 45 -23.71 16.01 -23.55
CA THR A 45 -22.66 14.99 -23.56
C THR A 45 -22.90 14.02 -24.70
N ASN A 46 -21.91 13.86 -25.57
CA ASN A 46 -21.98 13.01 -26.77
C ASN A 46 -23.18 13.33 -27.69
N GLY A 47 -23.54 14.61 -27.84
CA GLY A 47 -24.65 15.07 -28.70
C GLY A 47 -26.03 14.84 -28.11
N LYS A 48 -26.12 14.66 -26.79
CA LYS A 48 -27.38 14.50 -26.05
C LYS A 48 -27.45 15.52 -24.92
N GLU A 49 -28.57 16.24 -24.85
CA GLU A 49 -28.87 17.13 -23.73
C GLU A 49 -29.15 16.30 -22.47
N VAL A 50 -28.48 16.65 -21.38
CA VAL A 50 -28.58 16.03 -20.06
C VAL A 50 -28.78 17.10 -19.01
N LYS A 51 -29.57 16.78 -17.98
CA LYS A 51 -29.67 17.61 -16.79
C LYS A 51 -28.63 17.13 -15.78
N ALA A 52 -27.72 18.02 -15.40
CA ALA A 52 -26.65 17.72 -14.46
C ALA A 52 -26.84 18.47 -13.13
N TYR A 53 -26.43 17.82 -12.05
CA TYR A 53 -26.56 18.32 -10.68
C TYR A 53 -25.24 18.12 -9.94
N LEU A 54 -24.84 19.14 -9.19
CA LEU A 54 -23.79 19.07 -8.19
C LEU A 54 -24.45 19.15 -6.81
N THR A 55 -24.20 18.18 -5.96
CA THR A 55 -24.55 18.23 -4.54
C THR A 55 -23.28 18.43 -3.71
N SER A 56 -23.42 18.50 -2.38
CA SER A 56 -22.27 18.52 -1.48
C SER A 56 -21.44 17.22 -1.48
N LYS A 57 -21.97 16.11 -2.02
CA LYS A 57 -21.31 14.80 -2.02
C LYS A 57 -21.18 14.15 -3.39
N ARG A 58 -21.99 14.53 -4.38
CA ARG A 58 -22.06 13.84 -5.67
C ARG A 58 -22.14 14.79 -6.86
N PHE A 59 -21.63 14.32 -7.98
CA PHE A 59 -21.89 14.86 -9.30
C PHE A 59 -22.76 13.87 -10.08
N ILE A 60 -23.91 14.33 -10.57
CA ILE A 60 -24.99 13.48 -11.12
C ILE A 60 -25.40 14.02 -12.49
N TRP A 61 -25.63 13.13 -13.45
CA TRP A 61 -26.21 13.49 -14.75
C TRP A 61 -27.08 12.36 -15.32
N ASP A 62 -28.20 12.74 -15.94
CA ASP A 62 -29.17 11.79 -16.47
C ASP A 62 -29.18 11.80 -18.00
N VAL A 63 -28.99 10.63 -18.62
CA VAL A 63 -29.07 10.46 -20.07
C VAL A 63 -30.39 9.80 -20.44
N THR A 64 -31.31 10.56 -21.02
CA THR A 64 -32.58 10.03 -21.53
C THR A 64 -32.44 9.66 -23.01
N PHE A 65 -32.88 8.46 -23.39
CA PHE A 65 -32.92 8.01 -24.80
C PHE A 65 -34.17 7.19 -25.09
N ILE A 66 -34.55 7.08 -26.36
CA ILE A 66 -35.67 6.24 -26.78
C ILE A 66 -35.16 4.80 -26.96
N HIS A 67 -35.74 3.85 -26.21
CA HIS A 67 -35.32 2.45 -26.28
C HIS A 67 -35.58 1.86 -27.68
N PRO A 68 -34.59 1.23 -28.35
CA PRO A 68 -34.71 0.80 -29.74
C PRO A 68 -35.90 -0.13 -30.02
N THR A 69 -36.19 -1.05 -29.10
CA THR A 69 -37.26 -2.04 -29.26
C THR A 69 -38.61 -1.60 -28.70
N THR A 70 -38.65 -0.88 -27.57
CA THR A 70 -39.92 -0.55 -26.90
C THR A 70 -40.44 0.83 -27.30
N ARG A 71 -39.62 1.65 -27.98
CA ARG A 71 -39.90 3.06 -28.33
C ARG A 71 -40.32 3.94 -27.13
N LYS A 72 -40.11 3.47 -25.90
CA LYS A 72 -40.36 4.23 -24.67
C LYS A 72 -39.09 4.99 -24.26
N PRO A 73 -39.22 6.18 -23.67
CA PRO A 73 -38.09 6.88 -23.07
C PRO A 73 -37.52 6.03 -21.92
N LYS A 74 -36.20 5.88 -21.90
CA LYS A 74 -35.43 5.23 -20.84
C LYS A 74 -34.34 6.20 -20.40
N THR A 75 -34.25 6.43 -19.11
CA THR A 75 -33.21 7.28 -18.50
C THR A 75 -32.15 6.39 -17.87
N ILE A 76 -30.88 6.67 -18.17
CA ILE A 76 -29.74 6.11 -17.45
C ILE A 76 -29.24 7.18 -16.50
N HIS A 77 -29.29 6.86 -15.22
CA HIS A 77 -28.77 7.70 -14.15
C HIS A 77 -27.27 7.43 -14.01
N HIS A 78 -26.47 8.49 -14.06
CA HIS A 78 -25.04 8.43 -13.79
C HIS A 78 -24.72 9.32 -12.59
N ASP A 79 -23.92 8.80 -11.68
CA ASP A 79 -23.39 9.56 -10.56
C ASP A 79 -21.94 9.18 -10.24
N VAL A 80 -21.26 10.13 -9.61
CA VAL A 80 -19.89 10.00 -9.12
C VAL A 80 -19.81 10.73 -7.78
N GLU A 81 -19.31 10.05 -6.75
CA GLU A 81 -19.01 10.70 -5.47
C GLU A 81 -17.85 11.68 -5.63
N LEU A 82 -17.92 12.84 -4.98
CA LEU A 82 -16.94 13.91 -5.19
C LEU A 82 -15.53 13.53 -4.73
N ASN A 83 -15.42 12.67 -3.71
CA ASN A 83 -14.15 12.07 -3.28
C ASN A 83 -13.53 11.14 -4.33
N ASN A 84 -14.26 10.78 -5.40
CA ASN A 84 -13.80 9.98 -6.53
C ASN A 84 -13.47 10.80 -7.77
N ILE A 85 -13.74 12.11 -7.77
CA ILE A 85 -13.33 13.00 -8.87
C ILE A 85 -11.86 13.35 -8.69
N ILE A 86 -11.06 13.10 -9.71
CA ILE A 86 -9.63 13.42 -9.77
C ILE A 86 -9.47 14.91 -10.05
N ILE A 87 -10.04 15.37 -11.18
CA ILE A 87 -9.93 16.75 -11.63
C ILE A 87 -11.10 17.10 -12.57
N ALA A 88 -11.50 18.37 -12.57
CA ALA A 88 -12.33 18.97 -13.60
C ALA A 88 -11.52 20.01 -14.37
N GLN A 89 -11.57 19.96 -15.70
CA GLN A 89 -10.76 20.84 -16.56
C GLN A 89 -11.65 21.51 -17.60
N TYR A 90 -11.47 22.81 -17.75
CA TYR A 90 -12.03 23.55 -18.86
C TYR A 90 -11.08 23.42 -20.05
N GLU A 91 -11.61 22.99 -21.18
CA GLU A 91 -10.83 22.75 -22.39
C GLU A 91 -11.38 23.61 -23.55
N ARG A 92 -10.45 24.05 -24.40
CA ARG A 92 -10.77 24.71 -25.67
C ARG A 92 -10.28 23.79 -26.76
N GLY A 93 -11.19 23.25 -27.57
CA GLY A 93 -10.84 22.33 -28.63
C GLY A 93 -11.79 22.40 -29.81
N PHE A 94 -11.63 21.45 -30.72
CA PHE A 94 -12.49 21.29 -31.89
C PHE A 94 -13.23 19.96 -31.80
N HIS A 95 -14.57 19.98 -31.80
CA HIS A 95 -15.33 18.74 -31.87
C HIS A 95 -15.36 18.22 -33.32
N LYS A 96 -15.05 16.94 -33.52
CA LYS A 96 -15.34 16.25 -34.78
C LYS A 96 -16.82 15.86 -34.78
N LYS A 97 -17.62 16.51 -35.61
CA LYS A 97 -18.93 15.99 -36.02
C LYS A 97 -18.71 15.26 -37.35
N ALA A 98 -19.11 14.00 -37.43
CA ALA A 98 -19.16 13.28 -38.70
C ALA A 98 -20.62 13.14 -39.14
N PRO A 99 -21.22 14.13 -39.80
CA PRO A 99 -22.24 13.85 -40.79
C PRO A 99 -21.54 13.37 -42.07
N GLN A 100 -22.27 12.65 -42.91
CA GLN A 100 -21.77 12.02 -44.14
C GLN A 100 -20.87 12.99 -44.96
N ASN A 101 -19.57 12.68 -45.02
CA ASN A 101 -18.55 13.16 -45.95
C ASN A 101 -17.92 14.58 -45.80
N GLU A 102 -18.16 15.34 -44.72
CA GLU A 102 -17.37 16.56 -44.44
C GLU A 102 -16.93 16.64 -42.96
N ILE A 103 -15.65 16.94 -42.73
CA ILE A 103 -15.09 17.14 -41.39
C ILE A 103 -15.25 18.62 -41.03
N GLU A 104 -16.33 18.98 -40.34
CA GLU A 104 -16.45 20.30 -39.73
C GLU A 104 -15.83 20.30 -38.32
N LEU A 105 -14.82 21.15 -38.13
CA LEU A 105 -14.17 21.44 -36.85
C LEU A 105 -14.87 22.65 -36.22
N PHE A 106 -15.76 22.42 -35.27
CA PHE A 106 -16.38 23.52 -34.51
C PHE A 106 -15.53 23.85 -33.29
N PRO A 107 -15.14 25.13 -33.06
CA PRO A 107 -14.58 25.53 -31.78
C PRO A 107 -15.67 25.32 -30.73
N THR A 108 -15.54 24.25 -29.94
CA THR A 108 -16.45 23.97 -28.85
C THR A 108 -15.71 24.18 -27.55
N GLN A 109 -16.36 24.92 -26.67
CA GLN A 109 -15.94 25.09 -25.30
C GLN A 109 -16.63 23.99 -24.49
N TYR A 110 -15.83 23.22 -23.78
CA TYR A 110 -16.32 22.08 -23.03
C TYR A 110 -15.50 21.95 -21.75
N PHE A 111 -16.02 21.15 -20.83
CA PHE A 111 -15.24 20.72 -19.68
C PHE A 111 -15.25 19.21 -19.56
N SER A 112 -14.14 18.67 -19.09
CA SER A 112 -13.99 17.26 -18.78
C SER A 112 -14.00 17.07 -17.27
N VAL A 113 -14.62 15.97 -16.82
CA VAL A 113 -14.57 15.52 -15.43
C VAL A 113 -13.89 14.16 -15.43
N HIS A 114 -12.71 14.08 -14.83
CA HIS A 114 -11.94 12.85 -14.67
C HIS A 114 -12.21 12.28 -13.28
N TYR A 115 -12.54 11.00 -13.20
CA TYR A 115 -12.92 10.34 -11.96
C TYR A 115 -12.48 8.87 -11.96
N CYS A 116 -12.46 8.25 -10.78
CA CYS A 116 -12.27 6.80 -10.67
C CYS A 116 -13.60 6.10 -10.37
N ARG A 117 -13.70 4.84 -10.80
CA ARG A 117 -14.78 3.96 -10.39
C ARG A 117 -14.24 2.56 -10.12
N LYS A 118 -14.80 1.89 -9.11
CA LYS A 118 -14.57 0.47 -8.87
C LYS A 118 -15.09 -0.35 -10.05
N ILE A 119 -14.29 -1.31 -10.48
CA ILE A 119 -14.67 -2.29 -11.51
C ILE A 119 -14.89 -3.66 -10.86
N LYS A 120 -14.17 -4.70 -11.28
CA LYS A 120 -14.25 -6.04 -10.68
C LYS A 120 -13.32 -6.16 -9.48
N GLY A 121 -13.84 -6.66 -8.36
CA GLY A 121 -13.12 -6.72 -7.08
C GLY A 121 -12.68 -5.32 -6.65
N ASN A 122 -11.58 -5.21 -5.93
CA ASN A 122 -11.11 -3.91 -5.39
C ASN A 122 -10.32 -3.03 -6.38
N LYS A 123 -10.43 -3.28 -7.69
CA LYS A 123 -9.70 -2.48 -8.68
C LYS A 123 -10.45 -1.19 -9.00
N LEU A 124 -9.73 -0.08 -9.00
CA LEU A 124 -10.20 1.20 -9.50
C LEU A 124 -9.73 1.41 -10.95
N LYS A 125 -10.59 2.05 -11.74
CA LYS A 125 -10.25 2.46 -13.11
C LYS A 125 -10.51 3.94 -13.29
N HIS A 126 -9.61 4.60 -14.02
CA HIS A 126 -9.80 5.97 -14.49
C HIS A 126 -10.88 6.03 -15.59
N HIS A 127 -11.79 6.98 -15.44
CA HIS A 127 -12.84 7.33 -16.39
C HIS A 127 -12.86 8.85 -16.59
N HIS A 128 -13.43 9.29 -17.70
CA HIS A 128 -13.73 10.69 -17.92
C HIS A 128 -15.05 10.84 -18.69
N VAL A 129 -15.67 12.00 -18.52
CA VAL A 129 -16.85 12.43 -19.27
C VAL A 129 -16.63 13.87 -19.72
N VAL A 130 -17.13 14.20 -20.90
CA VAL A 130 -17.00 15.53 -21.51
C VAL A 130 -18.39 16.15 -21.62
N PHE A 131 -18.50 17.41 -21.17
CA PHE A 131 -19.73 18.17 -21.23
C PHE A 131 -19.54 19.48 -21.97
N GLN A 132 -20.53 19.82 -22.78
CA GLN A 132 -20.66 21.09 -23.46
C GLN A 132 -21.83 21.88 -22.88
N ALA A 133 -21.77 23.20 -23.01
CA ALA A 133 -22.88 24.09 -22.71
C ALA A 133 -23.03 25.11 -23.84
N LYS A 134 -24.22 25.73 -23.94
CA LYS A 134 -24.46 26.80 -24.92
C LYS A 134 -23.59 28.03 -24.65
N GLU A 135 -23.29 28.29 -23.37
CA GLU A 135 -22.51 29.43 -22.90
C GLU A 135 -21.23 28.96 -22.20
N SER A 136 -20.11 29.59 -22.53
CA SER A 136 -18.78 29.26 -21.99
C SER A 136 -18.69 29.38 -20.47
N GLU A 137 -19.45 30.34 -19.95
CA GLU A 137 -19.55 30.74 -18.56
C GLU A 137 -20.13 29.62 -17.72
N ILE A 138 -21.05 28.82 -18.29
CA ILE A 138 -21.62 27.64 -17.63
C ILE A 138 -20.55 26.56 -17.45
N CYS A 139 -19.75 26.29 -18.49
CA CYS A 139 -18.65 25.32 -18.39
C CYS A 139 -17.60 25.74 -17.35
N LYS A 140 -17.23 27.03 -17.32
CA LYS A 140 -16.31 27.57 -16.30
C LYS A 140 -16.90 27.43 -14.89
N SER A 141 -18.17 27.81 -14.71
CA SER A 141 -18.88 27.69 -13.44
C SER A 141 -18.94 26.25 -12.92
N TRP A 142 -19.13 25.26 -13.82
CA TRP A 142 -19.04 23.85 -13.46
C TRP A 142 -17.65 23.45 -12.97
N VAL A 143 -16.60 23.84 -13.69
CA VAL A 143 -15.22 23.55 -13.30
C VAL A 143 -14.89 24.17 -11.95
N ASP A 144 -15.25 25.43 -11.73
CA ASP A 144 -15.01 26.15 -10.48
C ASP A 144 -15.82 25.56 -9.31
N SER A 145 -17.07 25.17 -9.55
CA SER A 145 -17.93 24.54 -8.53
C SER A 145 -17.42 23.15 -8.14
N ILE A 146 -16.98 22.34 -9.11
CA ILE A 146 -16.39 21.03 -8.82
C ILE A 146 -15.05 21.20 -8.10
N LYS A 147 -14.16 22.08 -8.58
CA LYS A 147 -12.86 22.35 -7.95
C LYS A 147 -13.00 22.86 -6.51
N SER A 148 -13.91 23.81 -6.27
CA SER A 148 -14.14 24.35 -4.93
C SER A 148 -14.68 23.30 -3.96
N THR A 149 -15.46 22.33 -4.46
CA THR A 149 -15.95 21.23 -3.62
C THR A 149 -14.88 20.17 -3.38
N ILE A 150 -14.05 19.86 -4.39
CA ILE A 150 -12.91 18.95 -4.25
C ILE A 150 -11.85 19.50 -3.29
N LYS A 151 -11.63 20.83 -3.27
CA LYS A 151 -10.66 21.48 -2.37
C LYS A 151 -10.97 21.25 -0.88
N ARG A 152 -12.18 20.79 -0.54
CA ARG A 152 -12.54 20.39 0.83
C ARG A 152 -11.85 19.10 1.28
N TYR A 153 -11.34 18.28 0.36
CA TYR A 153 -10.55 17.09 0.65
C TYR A 153 -9.06 17.48 0.83
N THR A 154 -8.70 17.87 2.05
CA THR A 154 -7.37 18.41 2.41
C THR A 154 -6.25 17.36 2.49
N SER A 155 -6.58 16.09 2.28
CA SER A 155 -5.63 14.98 2.32
C SER A 155 -4.99 14.68 0.95
N ARG A 156 -5.43 15.34 -0.11
CA ARG A 156 -4.87 15.19 -1.46
C ARG A 156 -3.46 15.77 -1.54
N PRO A 157 -2.46 15.02 -2.02
CA PRO A 157 -1.09 15.51 -2.09
C PRO A 157 -0.91 16.51 -3.24
N GLU A 158 -0.05 17.51 -3.04
CA GLU A 158 0.42 18.43 -4.06
C GLU A 158 1.87 18.13 -4.46
N LYS A 159 2.72 17.68 -3.51
CA LYS A 159 4.12 17.32 -3.76
C LYS A 159 4.51 16.00 -3.10
N LEU A 160 5.07 15.06 -3.85
CA LEU A 160 5.46 13.72 -3.38
C LEU A 160 6.95 13.43 -3.61
N LEU A 161 7.57 12.70 -2.70
CA LEU A 161 8.90 12.11 -2.91
C LEU A 161 8.75 10.63 -3.29
N VAL A 162 9.31 10.20 -4.42
CA VAL A 162 9.11 8.85 -4.97
C VAL A 162 10.42 8.06 -4.96
N PHE A 163 10.47 6.98 -4.18
CA PHE A 163 11.56 6.00 -4.23
C PHE A 163 11.23 4.85 -5.17
N ILE A 164 12.13 4.56 -6.11
CA ILE A 164 11.97 3.48 -7.08
C ILE A 164 13.09 2.46 -6.89
N ASN A 165 12.73 1.20 -6.66
CA ASN A 165 13.69 0.09 -6.67
C ASN A 165 13.74 -0.58 -8.05
N PRO A 166 14.77 -0.34 -8.87
CA PRO A 166 14.82 -0.85 -10.24
C PRO A 166 15.10 -2.36 -10.31
N VAL A 167 15.69 -2.95 -9.26
CA VAL A 167 16.12 -4.37 -9.25
C VAL A 167 15.13 -5.28 -8.52
N GLY A 168 14.25 -4.72 -7.69
CA GLY A 168 13.29 -5.47 -6.88
C GLY A 168 12.30 -6.28 -7.71
N GLY A 169 11.95 -7.47 -7.20
CA GLY A 169 10.88 -8.30 -7.74
C GLY A 169 11.04 -8.64 -9.23
N LYS A 170 10.16 -8.10 -10.07
CA LYS A 170 10.11 -8.35 -11.52
C LYS A 170 11.02 -7.43 -12.34
N LYS A 171 11.73 -6.49 -11.71
CA LYS A 171 12.53 -5.44 -12.38
C LYS A 171 11.72 -4.55 -13.32
N GLU A 172 10.44 -4.35 -12.99
CA GLU A 172 9.51 -3.55 -13.79
C GLU A 172 9.10 -2.25 -13.05
N ALA A 173 9.68 -1.95 -11.88
CA ALA A 173 9.24 -0.85 -11.03
C ALA A 173 9.25 0.51 -11.76
N GLU A 174 10.36 0.84 -12.41
CA GLU A 174 10.51 2.08 -13.18
C GLU A 174 9.50 2.17 -14.34
N LYS A 175 9.38 1.09 -15.11
CA LYS A 175 8.40 1.01 -16.22
C LYS A 175 6.96 1.07 -15.73
N ILE A 176 6.64 0.45 -14.59
CA ILE A 176 5.31 0.54 -13.96
C ILE A 176 5.03 1.98 -13.58
N PHE A 177 5.99 2.67 -12.96
CA PHE A 177 5.84 4.08 -12.60
C PHE A 177 5.57 4.94 -13.85
N GLN A 178 6.47 4.91 -14.84
CA GLN A 178 6.37 5.71 -16.07
C GLN A 178 5.09 5.41 -16.87
N SER A 179 4.72 4.14 -17.04
CA SER A 179 3.60 3.76 -17.91
C SER A 179 2.22 3.79 -17.25
N LYS A 180 2.14 3.72 -15.91
CA LYS A 180 0.86 3.57 -15.19
C LYS A 180 0.61 4.61 -14.10
N VAL A 181 1.66 5.09 -13.43
CA VAL A 181 1.52 6.00 -12.27
C VAL A 181 1.69 7.44 -12.68
N GLU A 182 2.79 7.76 -13.35
CA GLU A 182 3.15 9.11 -13.80
C GLU A 182 2.03 9.80 -14.62
N PRO A 183 1.32 9.14 -15.55
CA PRO A 183 0.21 9.77 -16.26
C PRO A 183 -0.94 10.22 -15.35
N LEU A 184 -1.18 9.52 -14.24
CA LEU A 184 -2.21 9.87 -13.27
C LEU A 184 -1.77 11.02 -12.36
N PHE A 185 -0.49 11.04 -11.95
CA PHE A 185 0.07 12.17 -11.19
C PHE A 185 0.04 13.45 -12.04
N TYR A 186 0.43 13.35 -13.31
CA TYR A 186 0.35 14.46 -14.27
C TYR A 186 -1.10 14.96 -14.50
N LEU A 187 -2.06 14.04 -14.62
CA LEU A 187 -3.48 14.38 -14.74
C LEU A 187 -3.98 15.13 -13.50
N ALA A 188 -3.63 14.62 -12.32
CA ALA A 188 -4.03 15.16 -11.03
C ALA A 188 -3.30 16.44 -10.61
N LYS A 189 -2.25 16.83 -11.36
CA LYS A 189 -1.39 17.98 -11.04
C LYS A 189 -0.61 17.80 -9.73
N VAL A 190 -0.21 16.56 -9.45
CA VAL A 190 0.68 16.21 -8.34
C VAL A 190 2.11 16.34 -8.83
N ASN A 191 2.90 17.20 -8.19
CA ASN A 191 4.33 17.32 -8.42
C ASN A 191 5.05 16.19 -7.70
N TYR A 192 6.18 15.74 -8.23
CA TYR A 192 6.98 14.71 -7.58
C TYR A 192 8.45 14.80 -7.92
N ASP A 193 9.29 14.40 -6.97
CA ASP A 193 10.73 14.20 -7.14
C ASP A 193 11.04 12.70 -7.06
N ILE A 194 11.96 12.20 -7.90
CA ILE A 194 12.28 10.77 -7.98
C ILE A 194 13.68 10.50 -7.42
N VAL A 195 13.78 9.47 -6.58
CA VAL A 195 15.04 8.85 -6.15
C VAL A 195 15.07 7.39 -6.58
N ILE A 196 15.98 7.03 -7.46
CA ILE A 196 16.22 5.63 -7.84
C ILE A 196 17.17 5.02 -6.83
N THR A 197 16.77 3.93 -6.18
CA THR A 197 17.60 3.29 -5.15
C THR A 197 18.69 2.41 -5.78
N GLU A 198 19.92 2.51 -5.27
CA GLU A 198 21.08 1.81 -5.84
C GLU A 198 21.54 0.62 -4.99
N ARG A 199 21.20 0.63 -3.70
CA ARG A 199 21.61 -0.36 -2.71
C ARG A 199 20.53 -0.57 -1.65
N MET A 200 20.68 -1.64 -0.88
CA MET A 200 19.89 -1.87 0.33
C MET A 200 20.06 -0.70 1.31
N ASN A 201 18.97 -0.32 1.96
CA ASN A 201 18.85 0.81 2.88
C ASN A 201 19.05 2.20 2.24
N HIS A 202 19.16 2.33 0.91
CA HIS A 202 19.40 3.65 0.30
C HIS A 202 18.27 4.64 0.61
N ALA A 203 17.01 4.21 0.55
CA ALA A 203 15.90 5.11 0.87
C ALA A 203 15.86 5.49 2.35
N LYS A 204 16.14 4.53 3.24
CA LYS A 204 16.24 4.79 4.68
C LYS A 204 17.31 5.85 4.96
N ASP A 205 18.50 5.68 4.38
CA ASP A 205 19.63 6.58 4.58
C ASP A 205 19.32 7.98 4.02
N TYR A 206 18.78 8.06 2.81
CA TYR A 206 18.35 9.33 2.19
C TYR A 206 17.36 10.08 3.10
N LEU A 207 16.36 9.38 3.64
CA LEU A 207 15.35 9.98 4.52
C LEU A 207 15.92 10.45 5.87
N CYS A 208 17.08 9.93 6.30
CA CYS A 208 17.77 10.41 7.50
C CYS A 208 18.66 11.63 7.23
N GLU A 209 19.04 11.87 5.98
CA GLU A 209 20.02 12.89 5.61
C GLU A 209 19.36 14.15 5.01
N GLU A 210 18.24 13.97 4.30
CA GLU A 210 17.58 15.04 3.55
C GLU A 210 16.35 15.60 4.27
N ASP A 211 16.12 16.90 4.13
CA ASP A 211 14.90 17.54 4.62
C ASP A 211 13.72 17.25 3.69
N ILE A 212 12.74 16.50 4.21
CA ILE A 212 11.54 16.11 3.49
C ILE A 212 10.29 16.86 3.95
N SER A 213 10.42 17.90 4.79
CA SER A 213 9.30 18.69 5.33
C SER A 213 8.43 19.35 4.26
N SER A 214 8.97 19.56 3.05
CA SER A 214 8.26 20.15 1.91
C SER A 214 7.35 19.18 1.14
N TYR A 215 7.41 17.88 1.44
CA TYR A 215 6.60 16.86 0.78
C TYR A 215 5.36 16.50 1.60
N ASP A 216 4.23 16.32 0.92
CA ASP A 216 2.99 15.86 1.54
C ASP A 216 2.99 14.35 1.83
N GLY A 217 3.89 13.61 1.16
CA GLY A 217 4.01 12.17 1.31
C GLY A 217 5.20 11.56 0.60
N VAL A 218 5.54 10.33 1.02
CA VAL A 218 6.66 9.54 0.48
C VAL A 218 6.14 8.25 -0.13
N ILE A 219 6.43 8.03 -1.42
CA ILE A 219 5.90 6.92 -2.20
C ILE A 219 6.99 5.88 -2.44
N SER A 220 6.71 4.62 -2.12
CA SER A 220 7.54 3.48 -2.44
C SER A 220 7.04 2.79 -3.72
N VAL A 221 7.93 2.59 -4.70
CA VAL A 221 7.66 1.81 -5.91
C VAL A 221 8.53 0.56 -5.88
N GLY A 222 7.94 -0.56 -5.46
CA GLY A 222 8.67 -1.78 -5.17
C GLY A 222 7.80 -2.86 -4.54
N GLY A 223 8.44 -3.80 -3.85
CA GLY A 223 7.75 -4.77 -2.98
C GLY A 223 7.81 -4.37 -1.51
N ASP A 224 7.39 -5.28 -0.63
CA ASP A 224 7.30 -5.04 0.82
C ASP A 224 8.62 -4.54 1.44
N GLY A 225 9.78 -5.03 0.97
CA GLY A 225 11.09 -4.55 1.45
C GLY A 225 11.37 -3.09 1.12
N MET A 226 10.98 -2.59 -0.06
CA MET A 226 11.12 -1.17 -0.41
C MET A 226 10.24 -0.30 0.50
N PHE A 227 9.02 -0.75 0.78
CA PHE A 227 8.16 -0.07 1.73
C PHE A 227 8.72 -0.11 3.16
N SER A 228 9.31 -1.23 3.59
CA SER A 228 9.96 -1.37 4.91
C SER A 228 11.11 -0.38 5.08
N GLU A 229 11.96 -0.20 4.05
CA GLU A 229 13.03 0.80 4.05
C GLU A 229 12.48 2.23 4.19
N VAL A 230 11.46 2.58 3.39
CA VAL A 230 10.81 3.90 3.44
C VAL A 230 10.17 4.14 4.81
N MET A 231 9.41 3.19 5.34
CA MET A 231 8.76 3.30 6.65
C MET A 231 9.77 3.53 7.78
N ASN A 232 10.84 2.74 7.82
CA ASN A 232 11.88 2.92 8.84
C ASN A 232 12.61 4.27 8.68
N GLY A 233 12.80 4.76 7.45
CA GLY A 233 13.37 6.09 7.19
C GLY A 233 12.46 7.22 7.64
N VAL A 234 11.17 7.17 7.28
CA VAL A 234 10.17 8.18 7.68
C VAL A 234 10.00 8.23 9.19
N LEU A 235 9.89 7.07 9.86
CA LEU A 235 9.78 7.03 11.32
C LEU A 235 11.02 7.61 12.00
N LYS A 236 12.22 7.29 11.50
CA LYS A 236 13.44 7.86 12.05
C LYS A 236 13.52 9.38 11.83
N TYR A 237 13.14 9.87 10.65
CA TYR A 237 13.01 11.30 10.38
C TYR A 237 12.02 11.98 11.34
N GLU A 238 10.82 11.42 11.52
CA GLU A 238 9.82 11.99 12.43
C GLU A 238 10.28 11.95 13.90
N GLU A 239 11.06 10.94 14.31
CA GLU A 239 11.68 10.85 15.64
C GLU A 239 12.67 12.00 15.87
N GLU A 240 13.59 12.20 14.93
CA GLU A 240 14.62 13.24 14.97
C GLU A 240 14.00 14.66 14.95
N GLN A 241 12.85 14.82 14.29
CA GLN A 241 12.08 16.07 14.28
C GLN A 241 11.15 16.24 15.49
N HIS A 242 11.26 15.38 16.53
CA HIS A 242 10.43 15.36 17.74
C HIS A 242 8.91 15.17 17.50
N GLN A 243 8.51 14.51 16.41
CA GLN A 243 7.10 14.36 16.02
C GLN A 243 6.47 13.04 16.50
N ILE A 244 7.26 12.09 17.02
CA ILE A 244 6.78 10.75 17.43
C ILE A 244 6.36 10.66 18.91
N ILE A 245 6.92 11.49 19.81
CA ILE A 245 6.84 11.25 21.27
C ILE A 245 6.00 12.28 22.04
N THR A 246 5.71 13.46 21.48
CA THR A 246 4.89 14.46 22.18
C THR A 246 3.45 14.47 21.69
N SER A 247 2.52 14.29 22.63
CA SER A 247 1.05 14.41 22.50
C SER A 247 0.56 15.77 21.97
N SER A 248 1.47 16.71 21.69
CA SER A 248 1.24 17.91 20.89
C SER A 248 1.79 17.74 19.46
N ARG A 249 1.09 16.98 18.60
CA ARG A 249 1.37 16.93 17.16
C ARG A 249 1.07 18.29 16.53
N THR A 250 2.05 19.19 16.50
CA THR A 250 1.90 20.49 15.82
C THR A 250 2.04 20.37 14.31
N ASN A 251 2.67 19.29 13.80
CA ASN A 251 2.83 19.00 12.37
C ASN A 251 2.04 17.74 11.96
N LYS A 252 1.54 17.76 10.72
CA LYS A 252 0.84 16.64 10.09
C LYS A 252 1.86 15.52 9.79
N PRO A 253 1.59 14.25 10.14
CA PRO A 253 2.50 13.15 9.85
C PRO A 253 2.66 12.94 8.34
N ILE A 254 3.83 12.45 7.95
CA ILE A 254 4.12 12.14 6.54
C ILE A 254 3.32 10.90 6.14
N ILE A 255 2.50 11.02 5.10
CA ILE A 255 1.70 9.89 4.60
C ILE A 255 2.53 9.10 3.59
N MET A 256 2.53 7.78 3.72
CA MET A 256 3.28 6.91 2.82
C MET A 256 2.42 6.30 1.73
N GLY A 257 2.94 6.18 0.51
CA GLY A 257 2.28 5.49 -0.59
C GLY A 257 3.01 4.21 -1.00
N ILE A 258 2.27 3.24 -1.52
CA ILE A 258 2.83 1.98 -2.01
C ILE A 258 2.34 1.73 -3.43
N ILE A 259 3.26 1.65 -4.38
CA ILE A 259 2.99 1.19 -5.75
C ILE A 259 3.53 -0.24 -5.88
N PRO A 260 2.66 -1.25 -6.09
CA PRO A 260 3.08 -2.65 -6.16
C PRO A 260 3.94 -2.91 -7.40
N ALA A 261 5.19 -3.32 -7.17
CA ALA A 261 6.10 -3.83 -8.19
C ALA A 261 6.87 -5.10 -7.73
N GLY A 262 6.52 -5.64 -6.56
CA GLY A 262 7.13 -6.84 -5.99
C GLY A 262 6.46 -8.14 -6.41
N SER A 263 6.80 -9.21 -5.68
CA SER A 263 6.27 -10.56 -5.94
C SER A 263 5.11 -10.95 -5.01
N THR A 264 5.08 -10.37 -3.81
CA THR A 264 4.09 -10.68 -2.77
C THR A 264 3.17 -9.48 -2.58
N ASP A 265 3.75 -8.32 -2.29
CA ASP A 265 3.05 -7.03 -2.13
C ASP A 265 1.95 -7.14 -1.06
N THR A 266 2.31 -7.74 0.07
CA THR A 266 1.39 -8.07 1.17
C THR A 266 0.73 -6.83 1.74
N VAL A 267 1.50 -5.77 1.99
CA VAL A 267 0.98 -4.56 2.67
C VAL A 267 -0.09 -3.91 1.82
N ILE A 268 0.22 -3.61 0.55
CA ILE A 268 -0.74 -3.00 -0.38
C ILE A 268 -1.95 -3.90 -0.66
N TYR A 269 -1.77 -5.23 -0.71
CA TYR A 269 -2.90 -6.14 -0.82
C TYR A 269 -3.82 -6.09 0.41
N CYS A 270 -3.26 -5.97 1.62
CA CYS A 270 -4.03 -5.86 2.86
C CYS A 270 -4.75 -4.51 2.99
N THR A 271 -4.22 -3.44 2.40
CA THR A 271 -4.81 -2.09 2.49
C THR A 271 -5.76 -1.76 1.35
N THR A 272 -5.63 -2.41 0.18
CA THR A 272 -6.43 -2.11 -1.02
C THR A 272 -7.19 -3.31 -1.57
N GLY A 273 -6.83 -4.53 -1.18
CA GLY A 273 -7.45 -5.75 -1.67
C GLY A 273 -7.00 -6.19 -3.06
N CYS A 274 -6.00 -5.53 -3.67
CA CYS A 274 -5.41 -5.94 -4.95
C CYS A 274 -3.96 -5.45 -5.14
N ASN A 275 -3.24 -6.06 -6.10
CA ASN A 275 -1.88 -5.66 -6.49
C ASN A 275 -1.90 -4.91 -7.84
N ASP A 276 -2.71 -3.86 -7.92
CA ASP A 276 -2.94 -3.12 -9.16
C ASP A 276 -2.33 -1.69 -9.07
N PRO A 277 -1.24 -1.39 -9.81
CA PRO A 277 -0.55 -0.10 -9.70
C PRO A 277 -1.43 1.12 -10.01
N VAL A 278 -2.40 0.97 -10.93
CA VAL A 278 -3.34 2.04 -11.28
C VAL A 278 -4.27 2.32 -10.10
N THR A 279 -4.76 1.27 -9.44
CA THR A 279 -5.58 1.40 -8.23
C THR A 279 -4.84 2.12 -7.11
N ALA A 280 -3.58 1.74 -6.86
CA ALA A 280 -2.74 2.39 -5.85
C ALA A 280 -2.47 3.86 -6.18
N ALA A 281 -2.12 4.17 -7.44
CA ALA A 281 -1.91 5.56 -7.88
C ALA A 281 -3.17 6.42 -7.76
N LEU A 282 -4.35 5.87 -8.07
CA LEU A 282 -5.62 6.57 -7.90
C LEU A 282 -5.91 6.86 -6.42
N GLN A 283 -5.66 5.93 -5.50
CA GLN A 283 -5.85 6.18 -4.06
C GLN A 283 -4.90 7.26 -3.52
N ILE A 284 -3.64 7.27 -3.97
CA ILE A 284 -2.68 8.35 -3.64
C ILE A 284 -3.20 9.71 -4.12
N VAL A 285 -3.59 9.81 -5.39
CA VAL A 285 -4.10 11.06 -6.00
C VAL A 285 -5.36 11.57 -5.31
N LEU A 286 -6.24 10.67 -4.89
CA LEU A 286 -7.50 11.04 -4.22
C LEU A 286 -7.28 11.40 -2.75
N GLY A 287 -6.09 11.10 -2.20
CA GLY A 287 -5.68 11.50 -0.87
C GLY A 287 -6.33 10.67 0.24
N ASP A 288 -6.82 9.47 -0.06
CA ASP A 288 -7.43 8.63 0.95
C ASP A 288 -6.36 8.07 1.86
N GLU A 289 -6.59 8.13 3.17
CA GLU A 289 -5.63 7.73 4.19
C GLU A 289 -6.17 6.63 5.08
N LEU A 290 -5.27 5.71 5.44
CA LEU A 290 -5.55 4.59 6.33
C LEU A 290 -4.48 4.57 7.42
N PRO A 291 -4.86 4.72 8.70
CA PRO A 291 -3.92 4.56 9.80
C PRO A 291 -3.56 3.08 9.98
N MET A 292 -2.29 2.80 10.28
CA MET A 292 -1.80 1.43 10.46
C MET A 292 -0.91 1.27 11.70
N ASP A 293 -1.09 0.14 12.37
CA ASP A 293 -0.25 -0.30 13.48
C ASP A 293 1.14 -0.68 12.97
N VAL A 294 2.16 -0.43 13.78
CA VAL A 294 3.55 -0.80 13.49
C VAL A 294 4.14 -1.52 14.70
N CYS A 295 4.84 -2.62 14.49
CA CYS A 295 5.54 -3.32 15.54
C CYS A 295 7.01 -2.88 15.62
N SER A 296 7.43 -2.36 16.77
CA SER A 296 8.84 -2.16 17.08
C SER A 296 9.49 -3.46 17.52
N VAL A 297 10.69 -3.73 17.01
CA VAL A 297 11.50 -4.91 17.28
C VAL A 297 12.75 -4.46 18.04
N TRP A 298 12.98 -5.06 19.20
CA TRP A 298 14.03 -4.70 20.14
C TRP A 298 14.94 -5.90 20.41
N HIS A 299 16.22 -5.62 20.57
CA HIS A 299 17.24 -6.57 20.99
C HIS A 299 18.09 -5.89 22.07
N ASP A 300 18.27 -6.53 23.22
CA ASP A 300 19.03 -6.00 24.36
C ASP A 300 18.65 -4.55 24.76
N ASP A 301 17.34 -4.29 24.77
CA ASP A 301 16.72 -2.97 25.05
C ASP A 301 17.03 -1.87 24.01
N ASP A 302 17.74 -2.17 22.94
CA ASP A 302 17.94 -1.29 21.80
C ASP A 302 16.88 -1.51 20.71
N LEU A 303 16.31 -0.42 20.19
CA LEU A 303 15.38 -0.48 19.06
C LEU A 303 16.14 -0.91 17.81
N PHE A 304 15.86 -2.12 17.32
CA PHE A 304 16.53 -2.68 16.16
C PHE A 304 15.87 -2.20 14.85
N LYS A 305 14.55 -2.36 14.72
CA LYS A 305 13.78 -1.87 13.56
C LYS A 305 12.27 -1.85 13.81
N TYR A 306 11.54 -1.26 12.88
CA TYR A 306 10.10 -1.37 12.77
C TYR A 306 9.69 -2.43 11.74
N SER A 307 8.57 -3.09 12.01
CA SER A 307 7.96 -4.17 11.23
C SER A 307 6.46 -3.89 11.07
N ILE A 308 5.91 -4.15 9.87
CA ILE A 308 4.52 -3.84 9.52
C ILE A 308 3.66 -5.08 9.28
N SER A 309 4.27 -6.22 8.91
CA SER A 309 3.51 -7.38 8.42
C SER A 309 3.64 -8.63 9.28
N LEU A 310 4.74 -9.37 9.16
CA LEU A 310 4.90 -10.70 9.71
C LEU A 310 6.28 -10.85 10.34
N MET A 311 6.29 -11.27 11.60
CA MET A 311 7.49 -11.72 12.30
C MET A 311 7.36 -13.22 12.57
N ALA A 312 8.34 -14.01 12.16
CA ALA A 312 8.24 -15.46 12.20
C ALA A 312 9.56 -16.14 12.58
N TYR A 313 9.56 -16.86 13.69
CA TYR A 313 10.65 -17.70 14.15
C TYR A 313 10.38 -19.19 13.86
N GLY A 314 11.44 -19.97 13.64
CA GLY A 314 11.33 -21.40 13.35
C GLY A 314 11.18 -21.66 11.86
N TYR A 315 10.19 -22.48 11.47
CA TYR A 315 10.01 -22.96 10.10
C TYR A 315 10.12 -21.86 9.03
N PHE A 316 9.40 -20.75 9.18
CA PHE A 316 9.42 -19.67 8.19
C PHE A 316 10.76 -18.92 8.15
N GLY A 317 11.37 -18.63 9.30
CA GLY A 317 12.72 -18.06 9.38
C GLY A 317 13.77 -18.97 8.72
N ASP A 318 13.68 -20.28 8.97
CA ASP A 318 14.55 -21.28 8.35
C ASP A 318 14.36 -21.41 6.84
N ILE A 319 13.13 -21.21 6.33
CA ILE A 319 12.87 -21.15 4.90
C ILE A 319 13.57 -19.96 4.29
N ILE A 320 13.42 -18.76 4.86
CA ILE A 320 14.09 -17.57 4.34
C ILE A 320 15.60 -17.80 4.34
N ARG A 321 16.18 -18.23 5.46
CA ARG A 321 17.63 -18.53 5.60
C ARG A 321 18.15 -19.52 4.58
N GLU A 322 17.38 -20.56 4.27
CA GLU A 322 17.75 -21.54 3.25
C GLU A 322 17.58 -20.98 1.83
N SER A 323 16.49 -20.24 1.59
CA SER A 323 16.16 -19.66 0.28
C SER A 323 17.18 -18.62 -0.17
N GLU A 324 17.81 -17.92 0.76
CA GLU A 324 18.87 -16.93 0.51
C GLU A 324 20.13 -17.58 -0.11
N LYS A 325 20.41 -18.85 0.18
CA LYS A 325 21.50 -19.61 -0.47
C LYS A 325 21.17 -19.99 -1.91
N LEU A 326 19.90 -19.83 -2.31
CA LEU A 326 19.33 -20.28 -3.57
C LEU A 326 18.81 -19.10 -4.41
N ARG A 327 19.31 -17.88 -4.20
CA ARG A 327 18.88 -16.69 -4.96
C ARG A 327 18.95 -16.91 -6.48
N TRP A 328 19.92 -17.70 -6.96
CA TRP A 328 20.12 -18.03 -8.37
C TRP A 328 18.96 -18.82 -9.02
N ILE A 329 18.11 -19.47 -8.22
CA ILE A 329 16.93 -20.22 -8.71
C ILE A 329 15.72 -19.29 -8.93
N GLY A 330 15.79 -18.03 -8.48
CA GLY A 330 14.67 -17.10 -8.53
C GLY A 330 13.52 -17.53 -7.59
N PRO A 331 12.26 -17.16 -7.88
CA PRO A 331 11.13 -17.35 -6.96
C PRO A 331 10.88 -18.79 -6.49
N LYS A 332 11.26 -19.81 -7.29
CA LYS A 332 11.13 -21.23 -6.92
C LYS A 332 11.98 -21.63 -5.70
N ARG A 333 12.94 -20.79 -5.31
CA ARG A 333 13.76 -20.96 -4.10
C ARG A 333 12.93 -21.21 -2.84
N TYR A 334 11.78 -20.54 -2.73
CA TYR A 334 10.90 -20.66 -1.56
C TYR A 334 10.23 -22.03 -1.49
N ASP A 335 9.76 -22.56 -2.62
CA ASP A 335 9.11 -23.87 -2.67
C ASP A 335 10.09 -24.99 -2.32
N PHE A 336 11.32 -24.92 -2.85
CA PHE A 336 12.38 -25.88 -2.53
C PHE A 336 12.83 -25.80 -1.07
N ALA A 337 13.12 -24.58 -0.58
CA ALA A 337 13.49 -24.37 0.81
C ALA A 337 12.38 -24.83 1.77
N GLY A 338 11.12 -24.50 1.44
CA GLY A 338 9.92 -24.96 2.14
C GLY A 338 9.84 -26.48 2.22
N PHE A 339 9.90 -27.17 1.08
CA PHE A 339 9.87 -28.63 1.05
C PHE A 339 11.01 -29.26 1.87
N LYS A 340 12.24 -28.76 1.71
CA LYS A 340 13.39 -29.25 2.48
C LYS A 340 13.19 -29.08 3.98
N ARG A 341 12.75 -27.90 4.43
CA ARG A 341 12.52 -27.63 5.86
C ARG A 341 11.33 -28.40 6.41
N PHE A 342 10.30 -28.61 5.60
CA PHE A 342 9.14 -29.43 5.95
C PHE A 342 9.54 -30.89 6.22
N MET A 343 10.40 -31.46 5.36
CA MET A 343 10.88 -32.83 5.54
C MET A 343 11.69 -33.02 6.82
N VAL A 344 12.41 -32.00 7.27
CA VAL A 344 13.16 -32.02 8.54
C VAL A 344 12.23 -31.89 9.75
N ASN A 345 11.14 -31.12 9.66
CA ASN A 345 10.15 -30.91 10.73
C ASN A 345 10.79 -30.53 12.08
N LYS A 346 11.77 -29.62 12.04
CA LYS A 346 12.51 -29.18 13.23
C LYS A 346 11.59 -28.34 14.13
N SER A 347 11.79 -28.47 15.43
CA SER A 347 11.14 -27.64 16.46
C SER A 347 12.19 -27.14 17.43
N TYR A 348 11.91 -26.02 18.09
CA TYR A 348 12.82 -25.26 18.92
C TYR A 348 12.23 -25.07 20.32
N GLU A 349 13.05 -25.23 21.36
CA GLU A 349 12.63 -24.94 22.74
C GLU A 349 12.78 -23.46 23.02
N GLY A 350 11.72 -22.86 23.55
CA GLY A 350 11.69 -21.46 23.88
C GLY A 350 10.59 -21.12 24.87
N GLU A 351 10.68 -19.91 25.36
CA GLU A 351 9.75 -19.25 26.26
C GLU A 351 9.19 -18.02 25.56
N VAL A 352 7.86 -17.89 25.54
CA VAL A 352 7.15 -16.74 24.99
C VAL A 352 6.48 -16.04 26.16
N THR A 353 6.81 -14.78 26.39
CA THR A 353 6.21 -13.94 27.44
C THR A 353 5.46 -12.80 26.77
N PHE A 354 4.18 -12.60 27.06
CA PHE A 354 3.35 -11.64 26.33
C PHE A 354 2.28 -10.99 27.19
N ARG A 355 1.73 -9.88 26.70
CA ARG A 355 0.62 -9.15 27.33
C ARG A 355 -0.61 -9.24 26.46
N SER A 356 -1.62 -9.93 26.98
CA SER A 356 -2.91 -10.06 26.28
C SER A 356 -3.62 -8.70 26.17
N ALA A 357 -4.40 -8.55 25.10
CA ALA A 357 -5.43 -7.53 25.04
C ALA A 357 -6.48 -7.74 26.15
N ASN A 358 -7.01 -6.65 26.71
CA ASN A 358 -8.06 -6.70 27.73
C ASN A 358 -9.42 -6.26 27.17
N PRO A 359 -10.48 -7.09 27.30
CA PRO A 359 -10.48 -8.45 27.84
C PRO A 359 -9.80 -9.45 26.88
N PRO A 360 -9.31 -10.59 27.38
CA PRO A 360 -8.68 -11.62 26.55
C PRO A 360 -9.65 -12.07 25.44
N GLN A 361 -9.32 -11.75 24.19
CA GLN A 361 -10.14 -12.15 23.05
C GLN A 361 -9.66 -13.51 22.53
N ILE A 362 -10.50 -14.53 22.69
CA ILE A 362 -10.32 -15.78 21.95
C ILE A 362 -10.66 -15.48 20.48
N ILE A 363 -9.67 -15.63 19.59
CA ILE A 363 -9.89 -15.53 18.14
C ILE A 363 -10.76 -16.71 17.74
N SER A 364 -12.04 -16.43 17.46
CA SER A 364 -12.97 -17.40 16.89
C SER A 364 -13.13 -17.15 15.39
N ALA A 365 -13.46 -18.19 14.63
CA ALA A 365 -13.74 -18.12 13.19
C ALA A 365 -14.92 -17.18 12.82
N GLN A 366 -15.60 -16.60 13.81
CA GLN A 366 -16.74 -15.68 13.68
C GLN A 366 -16.33 -14.20 13.73
N GLN A 367 -15.04 -13.89 13.90
CA GLN A 367 -14.57 -12.49 13.94
C GLN A 367 -14.66 -11.81 12.56
N GLU A 368 -15.04 -10.54 12.56
CA GLU A 368 -15.12 -9.74 11.33
C GLU A 368 -13.72 -9.48 10.75
N GLN A 369 -13.60 -9.61 9.42
CA GLN A 369 -12.40 -9.22 8.70
C GLN A 369 -12.26 -7.70 8.64
N CYS A 370 -11.03 -7.21 8.70
CA CYS A 370 -10.74 -5.79 8.53
C CYS A 370 -11.02 -5.35 7.08
N LYS A 371 -11.93 -4.38 6.93
CA LYS A 371 -12.40 -3.83 5.66
C LYS A 371 -12.53 -2.30 5.74
N GLN A 372 -12.87 -1.66 4.62
CA GLN A 372 -13.16 -0.23 4.57
C GLN A 372 -14.21 0.15 5.63
N GLY A 373 -13.94 1.21 6.39
CA GLY A 373 -14.85 1.67 7.44
C GLY A 373 -14.88 0.79 8.70
N CYS A 374 -13.88 -0.08 8.90
CA CYS A 374 -13.78 -0.94 10.08
C CYS A 374 -13.91 -0.13 11.38
N LYS A 375 -14.95 -0.43 12.16
CA LYS A 375 -15.24 0.26 13.44
C LYS A 375 -14.15 0.08 14.48
N ARG A 376 -13.49 -1.07 14.48
CA ARG A 376 -12.46 -1.44 15.44
C ARG A 376 -11.16 -0.66 15.20
N CYS A 377 -10.78 -0.53 13.93
CA CYS A 377 -9.66 0.32 13.53
C CYS A 377 -9.99 1.82 13.66
N SER A 378 -11.25 2.24 13.60
CA SER A 378 -11.60 3.67 13.71
C SER A 378 -11.83 4.18 15.13
N THR A 379 -12.00 3.31 16.12
CA THR A 379 -12.21 3.71 17.52
C THR A 379 -10.88 3.90 18.24
N PHE A 380 -10.38 5.13 18.33
CA PHE A 380 -9.23 5.43 19.18
C PHE A 380 -9.66 5.37 20.66
N VAL A 381 -9.15 4.37 21.39
CA VAL A 381 -9.30 4.28 22.84
C VAL A 381 -7.88 4.39 23.39
N ASP A 382 -7.62 5.45 24.16
CA ASP A 382 -6.35 5.60 24.88
C ASP A 382 -6.22 4.43 25.85
N ASP A 383 -5.29 3.54 25.52
CA ASP A 383 -5.11 2.24 26.16
C ASP A 383 -4.09 2.28 27.32
N GLU A 384 -3.73 3.48 27.80
CA GLU A 384 -2.78 3.63 28.91
C GLU A 384 -3.28 2.94 30.20
N ASP A 385 -4.60 2.81 30.38
CA ASP A 385 -5.22 2.26 31.61
C ASP A 385 -5.69 0.79 31.52
N THR A 386 -5.58 0.11 30.38
CA THR A 386 -6.16 -1.26 30.16
C THR A 386 -5.11 -2.33 29.87
N GLN A 387 -3.92 -2.15 30.43
CA GLN A 387 -2.77 -3.00 30.20
C GLN A 387 -2.95 -4.41 30.81
N GLY A 388 -3.03 -5.45 29.97
CA GLY A 388 -3.16 -6.86 30.40
C GLY A 388 -1.97 -7.36 31.21
N GLU A 389 -2.23 -8.37 32.05
CA GLU A 389 -1.19 -9.07 32.81
C GLU A 389 -0.23 -9.81 31.89
N TRP A 390 1.05 -9.88 32.30
CA TRP A 390 2.06 -10.67 31.60
C TRP A 390 1.78 -12.16 31.80
N GLN A 391 1.82 -12.91 30.70
CA GLN A 391 1.64 -14.35 30.65
C GLN A 391 2.87 -14.99 30.02
N THR A 392 3.23 -16.19 30.47
CA THR A 392 4.42 -16.89 29.97
C THR A 392 4.06 -18.31 29.56
N ILE A 393 4.43 -18.68 28.34
CA ILE A 393 4.23 -20.00 27.76
C ILE A 393 5.59 -20.55 27.33
N SER A 394 5.97 -21.68 27.90
CA SER A 394 7.17 -22.42 27.51
C SER A 394 6.81 -23.68 26.72
N GLY A 395 7.68 -24.08 25.80
CA GLY A 395 7.50 -25.33 25.08
C GLY A 395 8.37 -25.50 23.83
N ARG A 396 8.05 -26.56 23.07
CA ARG A 396 8.64 -26.81 21.75
C ARG A 396 7.76 -26.30 20.63
N PHE A 397 8.27 -25.36 19.85
CA PHE A 397 7.56 -24.74 18.74
C PHE A 397 8.18 -25.12 17.40
N ILE A 398 7.35 -25.49 16.42
CA ILE A 398 7.75 -25.52 15.01
C ILE A 398 7.82 -24.09 14.48
N SER A 399 6.90 -23.22 14.91
CA SER A 399 6.87 -21.82 14.53
C SER A 399 6.29 -20.96 15.64
N VAL A 400 6.85 -19.77 15.81
CA VAL A 400 6.25 -18.66 16.56
C VAL A 400 6.03 -17.55 15.54
N LEU A 401 4.78 -17.19 15.29
CA LEU A 401 4.42 -16.17 14.31
C LEU A 401 3.75 -15.00 15.04
N ALA A 402 4.00 -13.79 14.58
CA ALA A 402 3.25 -12.62 14.99
C ALA A 402 2.83 -11.88 13.72
N ALA A 403 1.52 -11.73 13.53
CA ALA A 403 0.92 -11.14 12.34
C ALA A 403 0.24 -9.82 12.70
N ASN A 404 0.87 -8.71 12.28
CA ASN A 404 0.41 -7.34 12.56
C ASN A 404 -0.67 -6.89 11.55
N ILE A 405 -0.79 -7.61 10.44
CA ILE A 405 -1.87 -7.52 9.47
C ILE A 405 -2.26 -8.92 9.03
N SER A 406 -3.34 -9.07 8.27
CA SER A 406 -3.82 -10.39 7.84
C SER A 406 -2.84 -11.18 6.98
N CYS A 407 -1.83 -10.52 6.42
CA CYS A 407 -0.80 -11.10 5.57
C CYS A 407 -1.38 -11.74 4.30
N ARG A 408 -2.42 -11.12 3.76
CA ARG A 408 -3.07 -11.51 2.50
C ARG A 408 -2.17 -11.19 1.32
N CYS A 409 -2.15 -12.10 0.34
CA CYS A 409 -1.48 -11.87 -0.92
C CYS A 409 -2.15 -12.67 -2.04
N ALA A 410 -1.66 -12.54 -3.28
CA ALA A 410 -2.20 -13.28 -4.42
C ALA A 410 -2.14 -14.81 -4.25
N LYS A 411 -1.23 -15.34 -3.42
CA LYS A 411 -1.09 -16.78 -3.14
C LYS A 411 -1.94 -17.28 -1.97
N SER A 412 -2.19 -16.44 -0.98
CA SER A 412 -3.05 -16.74 0.18
C SER A 412 -4.01 -15.57 0.36
N SER A 413 -5.21 -15.71 -0.19
CA SER A 413 -6.17 -14.60 -0.28
C SER A 413 -6.79 -14.23 1.07
N THR A 414 -6.79 -15.15 2.04
CA THR A 414 -7.23 -14.93 3.43
C THR A 414 -6.04 -14.62 4.35
N GLY A 415 -4.82 -15.03 3.98
CA GLY A 415 -3.61 -14.74 4.71
C GLY A 415 -3.39 -15.65 5.92
N ILE A 416 -2.26 -15.46 6.61
CA ILE A 416 -1.87 -16.27 7.78
C ILE A 416 -2.72 -15.92 9.00
N SER A 417 -3.18 -14.66 9.12
CA SER A 417 -4.14 -14.27 10.15
C SER A 417 -5.38 -13.59 9.56
N PRO A 418 -6.39 -14.35 9.12
CA PRO A 418 -7.53 -13.80 8.38
C PRO A 418 -8.35 -12.71 9.10
N HIS A 419 -8.24 -12.66 10.43
CA HIS A 419 -8.99 -11.77 11.31
C HIS A 419 -8.13 -10.65 11.91
N ALA A 420 -6.84 -10.57 11.56
CA ALA A 420 -6.00 -9.46 11.99
C ALA A 420 -6.52 -8.14 11.43
N HIS A 421 -6.60 -7.15 12.31
CA HIS A 421 -6.90 -5.77 11.97
C HIS A 421 -5.61 -5.04 11.67
N ILE A 422 -5.72 -3.91 10.99
CA ILE A 422 -4.53 -3.15 10.55
C ILE A 422 -4.21 -1.98 11.48
N GLY A 423 -5.09 -1.64 12.42
CA GLY A 423 -5.09 -0.35 13.13
C GLY A 423 -5.76 -0.40 14.51
N ASP A 424 -5.89 -1.57 15.12
CA ASP A 424 -6.56 -1.76 16.42
C ASP A 424 -5.60 -1.80 17.61
N GLY A 425 -4.29 -1.73 17.38
CA GLY A 425 -3.25 -1.72 18.39
C GLY A 425 -2.88 -3.12 18.91
N GLU A 426 -3.25 -4.18 18.19
CA GLU A 426 -3.03 -5.57 18.60
C GLU A 426 -2.30 -6.35 17.51
N ILE A 427 -1.53 -7.36 17.92
CA ILE A 427 -0.88 -8.31 17.02
C ILE A 427 -1.36 -9.73 17.34
N ASP A 428 -1.61 -10.52 16.30
CA ASP A 428 -2.00 -11.92 16.46
C ASP A 428 -0.73 -12.78 16.63
N LEU A 429 -0.47 -13.22 17.86
CA LEU A 429 0.62 -14.12 18.23
C LEU A 429 0.15 -15.58 18.08
N ILE A 430 0.69 -16.28 17.07
CA ILE A 430 0.33 -17.66 16.71
C ILE A 430 1.48 -18.60 17.11
N LEU A 431 1.23 -19.46 18.08
CA LEU A 431 2.17 -20.46 18.58
C LEU A 431 1.85 -21.82 17.99
N VAL A 432 2.75 -22.35 17.15
CA VAL A 432 2.60 -23.67 16.53
C VAL A 432 3.51 -24.66 17.24
N ARG A 433 2.92 -25.50 18.10
CA ARG A 433 3.65 -26.53 18.86
C ARG A 433 4.15 -27.67 17.98
N LYS A 434 5.12 -28.41 18.51
CA LYS A 434 5.62 -29.65 17.90
C LYS A 434 4.47 -30.63 17.62
N THR A 435 4.32 -31.00 16.36
CA THR A 435 3.31 -31.95 15.87
C THR A 435 3.89 -32.86 14.78
N THR A 436 3.10 -33.80 14.28
CA THR A 436 3.49 -34.70 13.19
C THR A 436 3.54 -33.96 11.85
N ARG A 437 4.35 -34.45 10.90
CA ARG A 437 4.43 -33.87 9.54
C ARG A 437 3.09 -33.83 8.82
N ALA A 438 2.24 -34.85 9.02
CA ALA A 438 0.92 -34.91 8.39
C ALA A 438 0.01 -33.79 8.94
N ASN A 439 -0.01 -33.61 10.25
CA ASN A 439 -0.76 -32.52 10.89
C ASN A 439 -0.25 -31.15 10.45
N TYR A 440 1.08 -30.98 10.39
CA TYR A 440 1.67 -29.71 9.97
C TYR A 440 1.41 -29.41 8.48
N LEU A 441 1.45 -30.41 7.61
CA LEU A 441 1.09 -30.27 6.20
C LEU A 441 -0.38 -29.85 6.04
N HIS A 442 -1.29 -30.46 6.81
CA HIS A 442 -2.70 -30.09 6.81
C HIS A 442 -2.88 -28.62 7.21
N HIS A 443 -2.16 -28.15 8.23
CA HIS A 443 -2.14 -26.73 8.60
C HIS A 443 -1.61 -25.81 7.47
N LEU A 444 -0.49 -26.17 6.83
CA LEU A 444 0.06 -25.39 5.71
C LEU A 444 -0.90 -25.33 4.51
N ILE A 445 -1.63 -26.42 4.23
CA ILE A 445 -2.66 -26.45 3.20
C ILE A 445 -3.80 -25.51 3.56
N LYS A 446 -4.33 -25.56 4.80
CA LYS A 446 -5.38 -24.64 5.25
C LYS A 446 -4.98 -23.15 5.09
N ILE A 447 -3.76 -22.76 5.47
CA ILE A 447 -3.24 -21.38 5.25
C ILE A 447 -3.28 -20.96 3.77
N SER A 448 -3.08 -21.91 2.85
CA SER A 448 -3.10 -21.63 1.39
C SER A 448 -4.50 -21.63 0.79
N GLU A 449 -5.46 -22.28 1.45
CA GLU A 449 -6.84 -22.37 1.01
C GLU A 449 -7.60 -21.06 1.27
N LYS A 450 -8.75 -20.90 0.60
CA LYS A 450 -9.64 -19.74 0.79
C LYS A 450 -10.55 -19.93 2.00
N THR A 451 -10.02 -20.45 3.09
CA THR A 451 -10.77 -20.68 4.33
C THR A 451 -10.30 -19.69 5.39
N THR A 452 -11.20 -19.35 6.31
CA THR A 452 -10.93 -18.47 7.46
C THR A 452 -10.61 -19.26 8.73
N ASP A 453 -10.83 -20.59 8.71
CA ASP A 453 -10.66 -21.49 9.84
C ASP A 453 -9.26 -22.14 9.87
N ASN A 454 -8.24 -21.28 9.85
CA ASN A 454 -6.83 -21.71 9.79
C ASN A 454 -6.25 -22.07 11.17
N PHE A 455 -7.01 -21.86 12.25
CA PHE A 455 -6.56 -22.03 13.63
C PHE A 455 -7.15 -23.24 14.36
N ASP A 456 -8.13 -23.95 13.78
CA ASP A 456 -8.76 -25.14 14.40
C ASP A 456 -7.83 -26.37 14.36
N PHE A 457 -6.79 -26.33 15.20
CA PHE A 457 -5.83 -27.40 15.42
C PHE A 457 -5.37 -27.40 16.89
N SER A 458 -5.35 -28.57 17.53
CA SER A 458 -4.96 -28.70 18.95
C SER A 458 -3.50 -28.35 19.28
N PHE A 459 -2.67 -28.18 18.25
CA PHE A 459 -1.26 -27.78 18.39
C PHE A 459 -1.01 -26.31 18.03
N ILE A 460 -2.08 -25.52 17.82
CA ILE A 460 -2.02 -24.10 17.54
C ILE A 460 -2.71 -23.34 18.66
N GLU A 461 -2.02 -22.35 19.22
CA GLU A 461 -2.56 -21.39 20.17
C GLU A 461 -2.44 -20.00 19.55
N VAL A 462 -3.49 -19.18 19.65
CA VAL A 462 -3.47 -17.81 19.12
C VAL A 462 -3.88 -16.83 20.20
N HIS A 463 -3.07 -15.80 20.40
CA HIS A 463 -3.28 -14.76 21.39
C HIS A 463 -3.25 -13.38 20.73
N ARG A 464 -4.22 -12.52 21.04
CA ARG A 464 -4.14 -11.10 20.71
C ARG A 464 -3.34 -10.37 21.76
N VAL A 465 -2.23 -9.77 21.37
CA VAL A 465 -1.27 -9.19 22.30
C VAL A 465 -0.89 -7.78 21.88
N LYS A 466 -0.43 -6.98 22.84
CA LYS A 466 0.15 -5.64 22.59
C LYS A 466 1.67 -5.67 22.56
N GLU A 467 2.25 -6.66 23.25
CA GLU A 467 3.68 -6.77 23.50
C GLU A 467 4.04 -8.23 23.76
N PHE A 468 5.14 -8.72 23.20
CA PHE A 468 5.64 -10.06 23.49
C PHE A 468 7.17 -10.18 23.35
N ARG A 469 7.74 -11.13 24.07
CA ARG A 469 9.17 -11.49 24.09
C ARG A 469 9.29 -12.97 23.81
N PHE A 470 10.29 -13.32 23.01
CA PHE A 470 10.66 -14.72 22.81
C PHE A 470 12.11 -14.94 23.22
N ARG A 471 12.35 -15.99 24.00
CA ARG A 471 13.67 -16.39 24.45
C ARG A 471 13.90 -17.88 24.15
N PRO A 472 14.96 -18.27 23.44
CA PRO A 472 15.32 -19.69 23.28
C PRO A 472 15.80 -20.26 24.62
N LEU A 473 15.41 -21.51 24.95
CA LEU A 473 15.82 -22.14 26.21
C LEU A 473 17.11 -22.97 26.11
N ASN A 474 17.55 -23.29 24.90
CA ASN A 474 18.75 -24.12 24.65
C ASN A 474 19.95 -23.32 24.14
N SER A 475 19.99 -22.00 24.35
CA SER A 475 21.21 -21.22 24.15
C SER A 475 22.18 -21.49 25.29
N THR A 476 23.06 -22.49 25.11
CA THR A 476 24.37 -22.41 25.78
C THR A 476 24.93 -21.04 25.42
N SER A 477 25.22 -20.20 26.42
CA SER A 477 25.69 -18.83 26.25
C SER A 477 26.84 -18.81 25.26
N ILE A 478 26.57 -18.34 24.03
CA ILE A 478 27.62 -18.02 23.08
C ILE A 478 28.28 -16.77 23.66
N THR A 479 29.45 -16.93 24.26
CA THR A 479 30.26 -15.81 24.74
C THR A 479 30.54 -14.85 23.58
N MET A 480 30.49 -13.54 23.83
CA MET A 480 30.70 -12.45 22.84
C MET A 480 31.91 -12.66 21.91
N SER A 481 32.93 -13.38 22.36
CA SER A 481 34.10 -13.78 21.58
C SER A 481 33.82 -14.65 20.35
N GLU A 482 32.69 -15.36 20.27
CA GLU A 482 32.34 -16.22 19.12
C GLU A 482 31.50 -15.51 18.05
N LEU A 483 30.80 -14.42 18.42
CA LEU A 483 30.06 -13.57 17.48
C LEU A 483 30.98 -12.54 16.81
N GLU A 484 31.95 -11.98 17.53
CA GLU A 484 32.97 -11.08 16.97
C GLU A 484 33.83 -11.81 15.91
N ASN A 485 34.17 -13.08 16.13
CA ASN A 485 34.90 -13.91 15.15
C ASN A 485 34.08 -14.25 13.88
N ARG A 486 32.77 -14.00 13.84
CA ARG A 486 31.94 -14.15 12.63
C ARG A 486 31.74 -12.83 11.88
N ALA A 487 31.99 -11.69 12.52
CA ALA A 487 31.86 -10.36 11.93
C ALA A 487 33.14 -9.88 11.21
N ASP A 488 34.29 -10.50 11.46
CA ASP A 488 35.55 -10.20 10.77
C ASP A 488 35.66 -10.86 9.39
N ILE A 489 34.84 -10.40 8.45
CA ILE A 489 35.21 -10.35 7.04
C ILE A 489 34.95 -8.92 6.55
N SER A 490 35.83 -8.02 6.96
CA SER A 490 35.98 -6.71 6.33
C SER A 490 36.85 -6.83 5.07
N PRO A 491 36.73 -5.88 4.12
CA PRO A 491 37.18 -6.05 2.74
C PRO A 491 38.70 -6.01 2.61
N ILE A 492 39.19 -6.76 1.62
CA ILE A 492 40.58 -6.79 1.17
C ILE A 492 41.11 -5.36 0.97
N ASN A 493 42.13 -5.02 1.76
CA ASN A 493 43.06 -3.93 1.53
C ASN A 493 43.63 -4.00 0.10
N THR A 494 43.29 -3.05 -0.77
CA THR A 494 44.14 -2.71 -1.91
C THR A 494 45.07 -1.57 -1.50
N ARG A 495 46.37 -1.89 -1.59
CA ARG A 495 47.51 -1.03 -1.25
C ARG A 495 47.48 0.28 -2.04
N LYS A 496 47.80 1.36 -1.32
CA LYS A 496 48.43 2.56 -1.88
C LYS A 496 49.68 2.18 -2.68
N ASN A 497 49.84 2.78 -3.85
CA ASN A 497 51.14 3.21 -4.37
C ASN A 497 50.95 4.33 -5.40
N GLY A 498 51.66 5.42 -5.19
CA GLY A 498 52.29 6.19 -6.26
C GLY A 498 51.51 7.36 -6.85
N GLU A 499 51.89 8.55 -6.39
CA GLU A 499 51.71 9.86 -7.03
C GLU A 499 51.95 9.86 -8.55
N LYS A 500 51.13 10.64 -9.27
CA LYS A 500 51.64 11.76 -10.09
C LYS A 500 50.51 12.72 -10.49
N SER A 501 50.86 13.99 -10.36
CA SER A 501 50.20 15.23 -10.77
C SER A 501 49.74 15.25 -12.23
N ASP A 502 48.60 15.90 -12.52
CA ASP A 502 48.63 17.16 -13.27
C ASP A 502 47.32 17.96 -13.20
N ASN A 503 47.46 19.27 -13.40
CA ASN A 503 46.50 20.36 -13.23
C ASN A 503 45.42 20.50 -14.32
N GLY A 504 44.36 21.26 -13.99
CA GLY A 504 43.57 22.07 -14.94
C GLY A 504 42.04 21.92 -14.76
N THR A 505 41.37 22.79 -13.97
CA THR A 505 40.63 24.01 -14.37
C THR A 505 39.38 23.84 -15.25
N GLU A 506 38.27 24.35 -14.69
CA GLU A 506 37.18 25.14 -15.32
C GLU A 506 35.85 24.50 -15.82
N ASN A 507 34.77 25.14 -15.31
CA ASN A 507 33.53 25.59 -15.99
C ASN A 507 32.48 24.54 -16.42
N GLU A 508 31.29 24.55 -15.79
CA GLU A 508 30.06 25.32 -16.11
C GLU A 508 29.06 24.54 -16.99
N LYS A 509 27.84 24.39 -16.45
CA LYS A 509 26.52 24.63 -17.08
C LYS A 509 25.98 23.77 -18.26
N ILE A 510 24.68 23.48 -18.12
CA ILE A 510 23.57 23.57 -19.10
C ILE A 510 23.04 22.29 -19.79
N PHE A 511 21.76 22.02 -19.44
CA PHE A 511 20.57 21.61 -20.22
C PHE A 511 20.54 20.35 -21.13
N THR A 512 19.43 19.61 -20.92
CA THR A 512 18.55 18.88 -21.86
C THR A 512 19.03 18.60 -23.28
N ILE A 513 18.76 17.37 -23.76
CA ILE A 513 17.96 17.07 -24.96
C ILE A 513 17.62 15.57 -24.98
N PHE A 514 16.33 15.25 -25.10
CA PHE A 514 15.82 14.00 -25.65
C PHE A 514 16.13 14.00 -27.17
N ASP A 515 16.78 12.97 -27.71
CA ASP A 515 16.29 12.38 -28.97
C ASP A 515 16.86 10.99 -29.25
N ASP A 516 16.05 10.24 -29.99
CA ASP A 516 16.21 8.88 -30.48
C ASP A 516 17.59 8.54 -31.07
N ARG A 517 18.07 7.32 -30.75
CA ARG A 517 18.68 6.41 -31.72
C ARG A 517 18.84 4.99 -31.17
N LYS A 518 18.17 4.05 -31.84
CA LYS A 518 18.50 2.61 -31.88
C LYS A 518 20.00 2.38 -31.91
N THR A 519 20.52 1.64 -30.95
CA THR A 519 21.76 0.88 -31.09
C THR A 519 21.64 -0.44 -30.34
N THR A 520 21.58 -1.52 -31.11
CA THR A 520 21.84 -2.91 -30.72
C THR A 520 23.31 -3.08 -30.34
N LEU A 521 23.60 -3.57 -29.14
CA LEU A 521 24.91 -4.12 -28.71
C LEU A 521 24.59 -5.20 -27.66
N GLU A 522 24.57 -6.48 -28.05
CA GLU A 522 25.68 -7.44 -28.02
C GLU A 522 25.92 -8.07 -26.64
N VAL A 523 25.66 -9.38 -26.60
CA VAL A 523 25.80 -10.31 -25.48
C VAL A 523 27.28 -10.68 -25.31
N PRO A 524 27.86 -10.68 -24.10
CA PRO A 524 29.17 -11.28 -23.90
C PRO A 524 29.08 -12.82 -23.85
N ASP A 525 29.89 -13.45 -24.70
CA ASP A 525 30.14 -14.89 -24.85
C ASP A 525 30.69 -15.51 -23.53
N PRO A 526 30.31 -16.76 -23.16
CA PRO A 526 30.63 -17.35 -21.87
C PRO A 526 31.85 -18.27 -21.96
N ASP A 527 33.06 -17.76 -21.71
CA ASP A 527 34.26 -18.61 -21.64
C ASP A 527 35.33 -18.08 -20.67
N TYR A 528 34.96 -17.96 -19.39
CA TYR A 528 35.94 -17.80 -18.31
C TYR A 528 35.60 -18.68 -17.09
N ILE A 529 35.47 -19.99 -17.33
CA ILE A 529 35.61 -21.04 -16.30
C ILE A 529 36.55 -22.11 -16.85
N ARG A 530 37.82 -22.08 -16.44
CA ARG A 530 38.69 -23.24 -16.17
C ARG A 530 40.11 -22.75 -15.87
N LEU A 531 40.59 -23.05 -14.67
CA LEU A 531 41.91 -23.64 -14.38
C LEU A 531 42.28 -23.45 -12.90
N ARG A 532 42.15 -24.53 -12.10
CA ARG A 532 43.26 -25.18 -11.38
C ARG A 532 42.73 -26.03 -10.22
N THR A 533 42.43 -27.28 -10.54
CA THR A 533 42.73 -28.42 -9.66
C THR A 533 44.21 -28.76 -9.85
N LEU A 534 44.90 -29.04 -8.74
CA LEU A 534 46.13 -29.83 -8.55
C LEU A 534 47.11 -29.11 -7.61
N ASN A 535 46.94 -29.35 -6.32
CA ASN A 535 48.02 -29.84 -5.47
C ASN A 535 47.38 -30.60 -4.30
N GLY A 536 47.48 -31.92 -4.37
CA GLY A 536 47.14 -32.80 -3.26
C GLY A 536 48.23 -32.74 -2.20
N SER A 537 47.84 -32.48 -0.97
CA SER A 537 48.52 -33.05 0.19
C SER A 537 47.46 -33.73 1.05
N ARG A 538 47.66 -35.03 1.24
CA ARG A 538 46.81 -35.91 2.03
C ARG A 538 46.75 -35.39 3.45
N ASN A 539 45.56 -35.02 3.92
CA ASN A 539 45.19 -35.16 5.32
C ASN A 539 43.77 -35.70 5.41
N SER A 540 43.62 -36.69 6.28
CA SER A 540 42.48 -37.56 6.51
C SER A 540 41.15 -36.82 6.65
N LEU A 541 40.12 -37.42 6.05
CA LEU A 541 38.72 -37.07 6.23
C LEU A 541 38.35 -37.06 7.73
N SER A 542 38.10 -35.88 8.29
CA SER A 542 37.13 -35.71 9.36
C SER A 542 35.83 -35.20 8.74
N SER A 543 34.81 -36.04 8.79
CA SER A 543 33.43 -35.65 8.52
C SER A 543 33.05 -34.50 9.45
N ASN A 544 33.07 -33.26 8.95
CA ASN A 544 32.43 -32.15 9.63
C ASN A 544 30.91 -32.35 9.51
N SER A 545 30.36 -33.05 10.51
CA SER A 545 28.94 -32.97 10.85
C SER A 545 28.61 -31.49 11.03
N SER A 546 27.72 -30.98 10.18
CA SER A 546 27.13 -29.66 10.41
C SER A 546 26.40 -29.70 11.76
N THR A 547 27.01 -29.15 12.79
CA THR A 547 26.38 -28.91 14.10
C THR A 547 25.11 -28.12 13.86
N SER A 548 23.97 -28.79 14.00
CA SER A 548 22.66 -28.16 13.84
C SER A 548 22.53 -27.12 14.97
N SER A 549 22.42 -25.82 14.66
CA SER A 549 22.20 -24.81 15.69
C SER A 549 20.92 -25.15 16.47
N ASP A 550 20.97 -25.13 17.80
CA ASP A 550 19.79 -25.41 18.64
C ASP A 550 18.76 -24.27 18.60
N THR A 551 19.11 -23.15 17.97
CA THR A 551 18.26 -21.99 17.71
C THR A 551 17.92 -21.86 16.22
N SER A 552 16.78 -21.23 15.95
CA SER A 552 16.37 -20.77 14.62
C SER A 552 16.73 -19.29 14.46
N VAL A 553 16.28 -18.68 13.37
CA VAL A 553 16.39 -17.26 13.07
C VAL A 553 14.99 -16.68 12.88
N TRP A 554 14.88 -15.37 13.00
CA TRP A 554 13.65 -14.65 12.71
C TRP A 554 13.60 -14.22 11.25
N ASN A 555 12.41 -14.33 10.66
CA ASN A 555 12.02 -13.60 9.47
C ASN A 555 11.17 -12.40 9.92
N VAL A 556 11.64 -11.18 9.69
CA VAL A 556 10.92 -9.94 10.00
C VAL A 556 10.65 -9.20 8.69
N ASP A 557 9.41 -9.25 8.20
CA ASP A 557 8.99 -8.64 6.93
C ASP A 557 9.79 -9.09 5.69
N GLY A 558 10.32 -10.31 5.71
CA GLY A 558 11.15 -10.86 4.63
C GLY A 558 12.66 -10.72 4.85
N GLU A 559 13.08 -10.04 5.91
CA GLU A 559 14.49 -9.91 6.30
C GLU A 559 14.87 -10.91 7.39
N LEU A 560 16.12 -11.39 7.33
CA LEU A 560 16.65 -12.31 8.33
C LEU A 560 17.22 -11.53 9.51
N VAL A 561 16.80 -11.91 10.72
CA VAL A 561 17.37 -11.42 11.97
C VAL A 561 17.98 -12.61 12.72
N GLU A 562 19.29 -12.54 12.97
CA GLU A 562 20.05 -13.64 13.57
C GLU A 562 19.96 -13.68 15.10
N TYR A 563 19.54 -12.59 15.73
CA TYR A 563 19.25 -12.53 17.17
C TYR A 563 18.05 -13.42 17.48
N PRO A 564 18.23 -14.52 18.24
CA PRO A 564 17.13 -15.44 18.50
C PRO A 564 16.19 -14.91 19.59
N GLU A 565 16.70 -14.11 20.53
CA GLU A 565 15.92 -13.43 21.56
C GLU A 565 15.56 -12.02 21.10
N LEU A 566 14.26 -11.74 21.06
CA LEU A 566 13.71 -10.47 20.59
C LEU A 566 12.50 -10.07 21.41
N HIS A 567 12.30 -8.76 21.52
CA HIS A 567 11.14 -8.13 22.14
C HIS A 567 10.37 -7.32 21.08
N PHE A 568 9.04 -7.48 21.07
CA PHE A 568 8.15 -6.90 20.09
C PHE A 568 7.06 -6.10 20.79
N LYS A 569 6.84 -4.86 20.34
CA LYS A 569 5.80 -3.98 20.89
C LYS A 569 5.04 -3.29 19.77
N VAL A 570 3.71 -3.40 19.81
CA VAL A 570 2.80 -2.79 18.82
C VAL A 570 2.54 -1.34 19.18
N HIS A 571 2.64 -0.47 18.18
CA HIS A 571 2.31 0.94 18.24
C HIS A 571 1.07 1.18 17.41
N ARG A 572 -0.02 1.54 18.10
CA ARG A 572 -1.32 1.71 17.47
C ARG A 572 -1.30 2.88 16.49
N GLN A 573 -1.67 2.64 15.25
CA GLN A 573 -1.85 3.67 14.22
C GLN A 573 -0.65 4.62 14.08
N LEU A 574 0.56 4.08 14.27
CA LEU A 574 1.80 4.86 14.26
C LEU A 574 2.01 5.56 12.91
N ILE A 575 1.63 4.90 11.81
CA ILE A 575 1.80 5.43 10.47
C ILE A 575 0.46 5.64 9.75
N ARG A 576 0.50 6.42 8.68
CA ARG A 576 -0.61 6.57 7.73
C ARG A 576 -0.13 6.19 6.34
N VAL A 577 -0.99 5.47 5.61
CA VAL A 577 -0.73 5.11 4.22
C VAL A 577 -1.85 5.60 3.31
N TYR A 578 -1.52 5.92 2.05
CA TYR A 578 -2.50 6.23 1.03
C TYR A 578 -3.29 4.98 0.63
N ALA A 579 -4.44 4.76 1.25
CA ALA A 579 -5.34 3.66 0.98
C ALA A 579 -6.74 3.92 1.55
N ARG A 580 -7.73 3.16 1.06
CA ARG A 580 -9.14 3.24 1.50
C ARG A 580 -9.60 2.08 2.37
N GLY A 581 -8.77 1.05 2.51
CA GLY A 581 -9.21 -0.26 3.00
C GLY A 581 -9.85 -1.09 1.89
N ILE A 582 -10.09 -2.35 2.21
CA ILE A 582 -10.69 -3.33 1.31
C ILE A 582 -12.20 -3.13 1.29
N GLU A 583 -12.76 -2.82 0.13
CA GLU A 583 -14.19 -2.61 -0.04
C GLU A 583 -14.93 -3.96 -0.16
N ASP A 584 -16.21 -4.00 0.25
CA ASP A 584 -17.07 -5.16 0.01
C ASP A 584 -17.37 -5.36 -1.48
N ASP A 585 -17.51 -6.62 -1.91
CA ASP A 585 -17.75 -6.99 -3.32
C ASP A 585 -19.12 -6.56 -3.85
#